data_AF-A0A7G1I2Y8-F1
#
_entry.id   AF-A0A7G1I2Y8-F1
#
_cell.length_a   1.000
_cell.length_b   1.000
_cell.length_c   1.000
_cell.angle_alpha   90.00
_cell.angle_beta   90.00
_cell.angle_gamma   90.00
#
_symmetry.space_group_name_H-M   'P 1'
#
loop_
_entity.id
_entity.type
_entity.pdbx_description
1 polymer ?
#
loop_
_entity_poly.entity_id
_entity_poly.type
_entity_poly.pdbx_seq_one_letter_code
_entity_poly.pdbx_strand_id
1 'polypeptide(L)'
;MLLGAAEVGQILGDQNMMVSAHGDQLRAPQGTLSEPACLAAYEPFQESVYRPHAPTEVRSQVLHTQGENPAHRVIEAAATFPSAEKARAFVQASADKWATCANQTVKFTSSTKASEWTFGDVTGASLKLPRYALRPTAAGRPASMC
;
A
#
# COMPACT_ATOMS: atom_id res chain seq x y z
N MET A 1 7.93 -16.02 -1.55
CA MET A 1 9.09 -15.29 -2.10
C MET A 1 8.62 -13.91 -2.53
N LEU A 2 9.51 -12.93 -2.50
CA LEU A 2 9.29 -11.58 -3.04
C LEU A 2 10.02 -11.47 -4.39
N LEU A 3 9.59 -10.54 -5.24
CA LEU A 3 10.18 -10.37 -6.56
C LEU A 3 11.54 -9.66 -6.51
N GLY A 4 12.45 -9.98 -7.42
CA GLY A 4 13.69 -9.22 -7.59
C GLY A 4 13.43 -7.85 -8.22
N ALA A 5 14.35 -6.90 -8.02
CA ALA A 5 14.23 -5.56 -8.62
C ALA A 5 14.13 -5.58 -10.15
N ALA A 6 14.82 -6.51 -10.81
CA ALA A 6 14.73 -6.70 -12.26
C ALA A 6 13.34 -7.16 -12.73
N GLU A 7 12.70 -8.08 -11.99
CA GLU A 7 11.36 -8.57 -12.30
C GLU A 7 10.31 -7.47 -12.07
N VAL A 8 10.41 -6.74 -10.96
CA VAL A 8 9.57 -5.56 -10.70
C VAL A 8 9.77 -4.51 -11.79
N GLY A 9 11.02 -4.28 -12.20
CA GLY A 9 11.36 -3.36 -13.27
C GLY A 9 10.74 -3.74 -14.61
N GLN A 10 10.74 -5.03 -14.96
CA GLN A 10 10.05 -5.54 -16.15
C GLN A 10 8.54 -5.30 -16.10
N ILE A 11 7.89 -5.50 -14.93
CA ILE A 11 6.45 -5.26 -14.76
C ILE A 11 6.10 -3.78 -14.92
N LEU A 12 6.94 -2.88 -14.40
CA LEU A 12 6.71 -1.43 -14.44
C LEU A 12 7.19 -0.77 -15.73
N GLY A 13 8.02 -1.45 -16.52
CA GLY A 13 8.75 -0.83 -17.64
C GLY A 13 9.88 0.10 -17.18
N ASP A 14 10.44 -0.13 -16.00
CA ASP A 14 11.51 0.66 -15.39
C ASP A 14 12.71 -0.22 -15.05
N GLN A 15 13.78 -0.16 -15.86
CA GLN A 15 14.97 -0.98 -15.65
C GLN A 15 15.87 -0.49 -14.50
N ASN A 16 15.58 0.70 -13.94
CA ASN A 16 16.38 1.32 -12.90
C ASN A 16 15.78 1.10 -11.50
N MET A 17 14.88 0.12 -11.35
CA MET A 17 14.37 -0.26 -10.03
C MET A 17 15.50 -0.83 -9.16
N MET A 18 15.53 -0.41 -7.90
CA MET A 18 16.44 -0.95 -6.88
C MET A 18 15.70 -1.25 -5.59
N VAL A 19 16.17 -2.25 -4.85
CA VAL A 19 15.72 -2.50 -3.46
C VAL A 19 16.36 -1.43 -2.56
N SER A 20 15.55 -0.73 -1.77
CA SER A 20 16.01 0.30 -0.84
C SER A 20 15.89 -0.10 0.61
N ALA A 21 14.98 -1.01 0.92
CA ALA A 21 14.84 -1.60 2.24
C ALA A 21 14.24 -3.00 2.13
N HIS A 22 14.60 -3.87 3.06
CA HIS A 22 13.96 -5.17 3.25
C HIS A 22 13.87 -5.50 4.74
N GLY A 23 13.05 -6.48 5.09
CA GLY A 23 12.96 -6.90 6.48
C GLY A 23 12.00 -8.04 6.71
N ASP A 24 12.01 -8.54 7.93
CA ASP A 24 11.21 -9.66 8.40
C ASP A 24 10.37 -9.32 9.63
N GLN A 25 10.14 -8.04 9.84
CA GLN A 25 9.28 -7.49 10.89
C GLN A 25 8.11 -6.74 10.27
N LEU A 26 6.99 -6.72 10.99
CA LEU A 26 5.85 -5.87 10.65
C LEU A 26 6.26 -4.38 10.73
N ARG A 27 5.67 -3.55 9.86
CA ARG A 27 6.06 -2.13 9.76
C ARG A 27 5.08 -1.22 10.48
N ALA A 28 5.59 -0.35 11.35
CA ALA A 28 4.80 0.71 11.93
C ALA A 28 4.42 1.77 10.87
N PRO A 29 3.22 2.39 10.99
CA PRO A 29 2.83 3.49 10.13
C PRO A 29 3.84 4.64 10.21
N GLN A 30 4.15 5.24 9.06
CA GLN A 30 5.06 6.40 8.97
C GLN A 30 4.34 7.74 9.18
N GLY A 31 3.08 7.69 9.63
CA GLY A 31 2.19 8.82 9.80
C GLY A 31 0.78 8.37 10.17
N THR A 32 -0.16 9.31 10.13
CA THR A 32 -1.57 9.09 10.46
C THR A 32 -2.47 9.41 9.27
N LEU A 33 -3.63 8.74 9.21
CA LEU A 33 -4.72 9.09 8.31
C LEU A 33 -5.82 9.81 9.08
N SER A 34 -6.52 10.73 8.42
CA SER A 34 -7.75 11.35 8.94
C SER A 34 -8.84 10.32 9.22
N GLU A 35 -8.84 9.20 8.49
CA GLU A 35 -9.64 8.01 8.76
C GLU A 35 -8.72 6.81 9.01
N PRO A 36 -8.41 6.47 10.28
CA PRO A 36 -7.51 5.38 10.62
C PRO A 36 -7.96 4.01 10.13
N ALA A 37 -9.28 3.78 9.96
CA ALA A 37 -9.79 2.51 9.46
C ALA A 37 -9.34 2.22 8.01
N CYS A 38 -8.96 3.25 7.26
CA CYS A 38 -8.49 3.13 5.88
C CYS A 38 -6.98 2.87 5.74
N LEU A 39 -6.26 2.67 6.84
CA LEU A 39 -4.82 2.40 6.81
C LEU A 39 -4.47 1.19 5.94
N ALA A 40 -5.21 0.09 6.07
CA ALA A 40 -4.99 -1.12 5.28
C ALA A 40 -5.21 -0.91 3.78
N ALA A 41 -6.08 0.05 3.41
CA ALA A 41 -6.33 0.44 2.04
C ALA A 41 -5.32 1.48 1.54
N TYR A 42 -4.56 2.15 2.41
CA TYR A 42 -3.64 3.20 2.00
C TYR A 42 -2.22 2.67 1.77
N GLU A 43 -1.71 1.87 2.71
CA GLU A 43 -0.35 1.34 2.63
C GLU A 43 -0.35 -0.14 3.02
N PRO A 44 0.31 -1.01 2.25
CA PRO A 44 0.35 -2.44 2.56
C PRO A 44 1.19 -2.72 3.81
N PHE A 45 0.97 -3.89 4.39
CA PHE A 45 1.86 -4.50 5.38
C PHE A 45 2.07 -3.70 6.68
N GLN A 46 0.99 -3.05 7.13
CA GLN A 46 0.95 -2.26 8.36
C GLN A 46 0.78 -3.16 9.58
N GLU A 47 1.62 -2.94 10.59
CA GLU A 47 1.68 -3.75 11.80
C GLU A 47 0.34 -3.81 12.54
N SER A 48 -0.35 -2.68 12.69
CA SER A 48 -1.66 -2.60 13.34
C SER A 48 -2.75 -3.39 12.60
N VAL A 49 -2.56 -3.66 11.30
CA VAL A 49 -3.48 -4.42 10.45
C VAL A 49 -3.18 -5.91 10.52
N TYR A 50 -1.90 -6.30 10.47
CA TYR A 50 -1.51 -7.72 10.42
C TYR A 50 -1.43 -8.38 11.79
N ARG A 51 -0.94 -7.67 12.82
CA ARG A 51 -0.70 -8.24 14.17
C ARG A 51 -1.93 -8.93 14.77
N PRO A 52 -3.17 -8.39 14.68
CA PRO A 52 -4.36 -9.06 15.20
C PRO A 52 -4.67 -10.42 14.56
N HIS A 53 -4.16 -10.68 13.35
CA HIS A 53 -4.37 -11.93 12.62
C HIS A 53 -3.25 -12.96 12.84
N ALA A 54 -2.27 -12.64 13.71
CA ALA A 54 -1.19 -13.52 14.15
C ALA A 54 -0.43 -14.23 12.99
N PRO A 55 0.17 -13.48 12.05
CA PRO A 55 1.09 -14.07 11.09
C PRO A 55 2.28 -14.69 11.83
N THR A 56 2.75 -15.84 11.36
CA THR A 56 3.85 -16.58 11.98
C THR A 56 5.21 -16.18 11.43
N GLU A 57 5.25 -15.76 10.17
CA GLU A 57 6.44 -15.25 9.51
C GLU A 57 6.06 -14.14 8.55
N VAL A 58 6.98 -13.21 8.34
CA VAL A 58 6.79 -12.15 7.36
C VAL A 58 8.08 -11.83 6.63
N ARG A 59 7.95 -11.37 5.39
CA ARG A 59 9.04 -10.81 4.58
C ARG A 59 8.48 -9.59 3.86
N SER A 60 9.23 -8.50 3.83
CA SER A 60 8.85 -7.30 3.09
C SER A 60 10.05 -6.66 2.42
N GLN A 61 9.78 -5.91 1.35
CA GLN A 61 10.75 -5.00 0.76
C GLN A 61 10.09 -3.75 0.21
N VAL A 62 10.93 -2.71 0.09
CA VAL A 62 10.60 -1.46 -0.59
C VAL A 62 11.57 -1.34 -1.76
N LEU A 63 11.02 -1.05 -2.93
CA LEU A 63 11.78 -0.75 -4.13
C LEU A 63 11.42 0.64 -4.64
N HIS A 64 12.36 1.29 -5.31
CA HIS A 64 12.09 2.52 -6.05
C HIS A 64 13.01 2.66 -7.26
N THR A 65 12.64 3.53 -8.20
CA THR A 65 13.53 3.97 -9.28
C THR A 65 14.77 4.64 -8.70
N GLN A 66 15.96 4.37 -9.22
CA GLN A 66 17.17 5.08 -8.80
C GLN A 66 17.07 6.61 -9.02
N GLY A 67 17.73 7.38 -8.14
CA GLY A 67 17.80 8.85 -8.21
C GLY A 67 17.13 9.56 -7.02
N GLU A 68 17.30 10.87 -6.94
CA GLU A 68 16.81 11.69 -5.82
C GLU A 68 15.28 11.85 -5.81
N ASN A 69 14.63 11.73 -6.98
CA ASN A 69 13.18 11.85 -7.15
C ASN A 69 12.64 10.59 -7.86
N PRO A 70 12.47 9.47 -7.13
CA PRO A 70 12.08 8.20 -7.73
C PRO A 70 10.69 8.30 -8.38
N ALA A 71 10.60 7.94 -9.67
CA ALA A 71 9.34 7.91 -10.41
C ALA A 71 8.38 6.82 -9.89
N HIS A 72 8.94 5.66 -9.51
CA HIS A 72 8.19 4.53 -8.99
C HIS A 72 8.60 4.22 -7.56
N ARG A 73 7.61 3.80 -6.75
CA ARG A 73 7.82 3.18 -5.44
C ARG A 73 6.91 1.97 -5.32
N VAL A 74 7.50 0.84 -4.96
CA VAL A 74 6.79 -0.42 -4.70
C VAL A 74 7.05 -0.84 -3.27
N ILE A 75 6.00 -1.28 -2.58
CA ILE A 75 6.14 -2.04 -1.36
C ILE A 75 5.50 -3.40 -1.63
N GLU A 76 6.25 -4.46 -1.38
CA GLU A 76 5.72 -5.82 -1.42
C GLU A 76 6.03 -6.54 -0.12
N ALA A 77 5.11 -7.42 0.27
CA ALA A 77 5.27 -8.24 1.45
C ALA A 77 4.53 -9.56 1.29
N ALA A 78 5.05 -10.58 1.98
CA ALA A 78 4.43 -11.87 2.14
C ALA A 78 4.34 -12.18 3.64
N ALA A 79 3.19 -12.73 4.05
CA ALA A 79 2.96 -13.15 5.43
C ALA A 79 2.48 -14.61 5.42
N THR A 80 3.09 -15.43 6.28
CA THR A 80 2.65 -16.79 6.57
C THR A 80 1.64 -16.74 7.71
N PHE A 81 0.54 -17.48 7.57
CA PHE A 81 -0.48 -17.62 8.62
C PHE A 81 -0.51 -19.06 9.13
N PRO A 82 -1.01 -19.31 10.35
CA PRO A 82 -1.07 -20.66 10.93
C PRO A 82 -1.88 -21.67 10.10
N SER A 83 -2.80 -21.21 9.26
CA SER A 83 -3.54 -22.06 8.32
C SER A 83 -4.01 -21.28 7.09
N ALA A 84 -4.38 -22.01 6.04
CA ALA A 84 -4.96 -21.41 4.83
C ALA A 84 -6.27 -20.68 5.14
N GLU A 85 -7.07 -21.18 6.07
CA GLU A 85 -8.34 -20.57 6.52
C GLU A 85 -8.08 -19.22 7.18
N LYS A 86 -7.04 -19.12 8.03
CA LYS A 86 -6.65 -17.84 8.63
C LYS A 86 -6.13 -16.85 7.59
N ALA A 87 -5.34 -17.30 6.62
CA ALA A 87 -4.90 -16.45 5.52
C ALA A 87 -6.09 -15.93 4.70
N ARG A 88 -7.06 -16.80 4.35
CA ARG A 88 -8.27 -16.40 3.63
C ARG A 88 -9.14 -15.44 4.44
N ALA A 89 -9.29 -15.68 5.74
CA ALA A 89 -10.04 -14.80 6.63
C ALA A 89 -9.40 -13.41 6.72
N PHE A 90 -8.07 -13.32 6.75
CA PHE A 90 -7.35 -12.04 6.69
C PHE A 90 -7.59 -11.30 5.37
N VAL A 91 -7.52 -12.00 4.23
CA VAL A 91 -7.79 -11.41 2.91
C VAL A 91 -9.23 -10.91 2.82
N GLN A 92 -10.22 -11.68 3.29
CA GLN A 92 -11.61 -11.26 3.30
C GLN A 92 -11.82 -10.03 4.19
N ALA A 93 -11.28 -10.04 5.42
CA ALA A 93 -11.38 -8.89 6.33
C ALA A 93 -10.72 -7.62 5.74
N SER A 94 -9.62 -7.78 5.00
CA SER A 94 -8.97 -6.68 4.29
C SER A 94 -9.87 -6.15 3.17
N ALA A 95 -10.45 -7.03 2.36
CA ALA A 95 -11.37 -6.63 1.28
C ALA A 95 -12.60 -5.89 1.81
N ASP A 96 -13.20 -6.38 2.90
CA ASP A 96 -14.35 -5.73 3.56
C ASP A 96 -13.97 -4.32 4.03
N LYS A 97 -12.79 -4.17 4.66
CA LYS A 97 -12.30 -2.85 5.09
C LYS A 97 -12.02 -1.93 3.91
N TRP A 98 -11.39 -2.41 2.85
CA TRP A 98 -11.12 -1.59 1.66
C TRP A 98 -12.41 -1.11 1.00
N ALA A 99 -13.44 -1.96 0.94
CA ALA A 99 -14.74 -1.59 0.39
C ALA A 99 -15.37 -0.42 1.15
N THR A 100 -15.20 -0.36 2.48
CA THR A 100 -15.69 0.79 3.26
C THR A 100 -14.96 2.09 2.93
N CYS A 101 -13.72 2.03 2.45
CA CYS A 101 -12.89 3.20 2.12
C CYS A 101 -13.04 3.68 0.68
N ALA A 102 -13.74 2.94 -0.18
CA ALA A 102 -13.93 3.30 -1.58
C ALA A 102 -14.56 4.68 -1.73
N ASN A 103 -14.06 5.47 -2.68
CA ASN A 103 -14.51 6.84 -2.99
C ASN A 103 -14.36 7.85 -1.84
N GLN A 104 -13.72 7.49 -0.73
CA GLN A 104 -13.41 8.43 0.33
C GLN A 104 -12.11 9.19 0.05
N THR A 105 -12.08 10.45 0.44
CA THR A 105 -10.84 11.25 0.50
C THR A 105 -10.32 11.25 1.93
N VAL A 106 -9.05 10.87 2.10
CA VAL A 106 -8.36 10.86 3.37
C VAL A 106 -7.11 11.74 3.31
N LYS A 107 -6.77 12.36 4.44
CA LYS A 107 -5.53 13.11 4.60
C LYS A 107 -4.51 12.24 5.32
N PHE A 108 -3.38 11.98 4.68
CA PHE A 108 -2.19 11.42 5.31
C PHE A 108 -1.33 12.55 5.88
N THR A 109 -0.89 12.42 7.12
CA THR A 109 0.02 13.36 7.78
C THR A 109 1.21 12.62 8.37
N SER A 110 2.40 13.01 7.99
CA SER A 110 3.68 12.55 8.56
C SER A 110 4.38 13.70 9.29
N SER A 111 5.58 13.48 9.82
CA SER A 111 6.36 14.51 10.52
C SER A 111 6.77 15.69 9.62
N THR A 112 6.88 15.49 8.30
CA THR A 112 7.41 16.50 7.38
C THR A 112 6.43 16.93 6.29
N LYS A 113 5.36 16.17 6.06
CA LYS A 113 4.41 16.42 4.97
C LYS A 113 3.00 15.97 5.30
N ALA A 114 2.02 16.63 4.70
CA ALA A 114 0.65 16.19 4.63
C ALA A 114 0.18 16.10 3.17
N SER A 115 -0.67 15.12 2.85
CA SER A 115 -1.17 14.90 1.50
C SER A 115 -2.58 14.32 1.55
N GLU A 116 -3.42 14.71 0.61
CA GLU A 116 -4.76 14.15 0.46
C GLU A 116 -4.80 13.12 -0.65
N TRP A 117 -5.58 12.07 -0.41
CA TRP A 117 -5.69 10.91 -1.25
C TRP A 117 -7.15 10.50 -1.37
N THR A 118 -7.64 10.34 -2.59
CA THR A 118 -8.96 9.73 -2.83
C THR A 118 -8.78 8.28 -3.25
N PHE A 119 -9.44 7.38 -2.54
CA PHE A 119 -9.53 5.97 -2.93
C PHE A 119 -10.48 5.82 -4.11
N GLY A 120 -10.05 5.11 -5.15
CA GLY A 120 -10.97 4.64 -6.19
C GLY A 120 -11.87 3.48 -5.73
N ASP A 121 -12.69 2.98 -6.64
CA ASP A 121 -13.47 1.78 -6.42
C ASP A 121 -12.59 0.55 -6.16
N VAL A 122 -13.05 -0.34 -5.30
CA VAL A 122 -12.43 -1.65 -5.09
C VAL A 122 -12.88 -2.58 -6.20
N THR A 123 -11.93 -3.02 -7.04
CA THR A 123 -12.21 -3.91 -8.17
C THR A 123 -11.49 -5.25 -8.00
N GLY A 124 -12.13 -6.37 -8.34
CA GLY A 124 -11.60 -7.73 -8.18
C GLY A 124 -12.39 -8.61 -7.21
N ALA A 125 -12.39 -9.92 -7.42
CA ALA A 125 -13.01 -10.89 -6.50
C ALA A 125 -12.08 -11.14 -5.30
N SER A 126 -12.62 -11.44 -4.11
CA SER A 126 -11.83 -11.61 -2.87
C SER A 126 -10.71 -12.67 -2.94
N LEU A 127 -10.73 -13.57 -3.93
CA LEU A 127 -9.67 -14.55 -4.20
C LEU A 127 -8.63 -14.10 -5.27
N LYS A 128 -8.83 -12.93 -5.90
CA LYS A 128 -7.90 -12.25 -6.80
C LYS A 128 -7.76 -10.79 -6.35
N LEU A 129 -6.69 -10.51 -5.59
CA LEU A 129 -6.17 -9.19 -5.18
C LEU A 129 -7.07 -8.01 -5.58
N PRO A 130 -7.88 -7.49 -4.64
CA PRO A 130 -8.64 -6.27 -4.93
C PRO A 130 -7.66 -5.14 -5.29
N ARG A 131 -7.91 -4.48 -6.42
CA ARG A 131 -7.13 -3.33 -6.88
C ARG A 131 -7.89 -2.07 -6.50
N TYR A 132 -7.19 -1.14 -5.86
CA TYR A 132 -7.63 0.23 -5.69
C TYR A 132 -6.53 1.16 -6.23
N ALA A 133 -6.92 2.32 -6.73
CA ALA A 133 -6.00 3.38 -7.13
C ALA A 133 -6.12 4.53 -6.14
N LEU A 134 -4.98 4.99 -5.65
CA LEU A 134 -4.87 6.24 -4.91
C LEU A 134 -4.49 7.33 -5.89
N ARG A 135 -5.28 8.41 -5.95
CA ARG A 135 -4.93 9.60 -6.72
C ARG A 135 -4.69 10.77 -5.77
N PRO A 136 -3.60 11.55 -5.94
CA PRO A 136 -3.50 12.84 -5.28
C PRO A 136 -4.68 13.70 -5.72
N THR A 137 -5.33 14.39 -4.78
CA THR A 137 -6.30 15.42 -5.14
C THR A 137 -5.55 16.50 -5.92
N ALA A 138 -6.01 16.83 -7.14
CA ALA A 138 -5.40 17.89 -7.92
C ALA A 138 -5.41 19.19 -7.10
N ALA A 139 -4.25 19.82 -6.92
CA ALA A 139 -4.20 21.18 -6.43
C ALA A 139 -5.06 22.03 -7.39
N GLY A 140 -6.06 22.73 -6.85
CA GLY A 140 -6.95 23.58 -7.65
C GLY A 140 -6.11 24.47 -8.57
N ARG A 141 -6.33 24.36 -9.88
CA ARG A 141 -5.78 25.31 -10.84
C ARG A 141 -6.20 26.72 -10.41
N PRO A 142 -5.28 27.69 -10.26
CA PRO A 142 -5.69 29.07 -10.16
C PRO A 142 -6.47 29.44 -11.43
N ALA A 143 -7.69 29.92 -11.24
CA ALA A 143 -8.45 30.55 -12.29
C ALA A 143 -7.79 31.88 -12.64
N SER A 144 -7.21 31.96 -13.84
CA SER A 144 -7.14 33.13 -14.74
C SER A 144 -5.77 33.28 -15.40
N MET A 145 -5.75 33.01 -16.69
CA MET A 145 -5.31 33.99 -17.69
C MET A 145 -6.30 33.88 -18.86
N CYS A 146 -7.19 34.86 -18.96
CA CYS A 146 -7.76 35.29 -20.24
C CYS A 146 -6.75 36.23 -20.89
#